data_AF-V9LHC2-F1
#
_entry.id   AF-V9LHC2-F1
#
_cell.length_a   1.000
_cell.length_b   1.000
_cell.length_c   1.000
_cell.angle_alpha   90.00
_cell.angle_beta   90.00
_cell.angle_gamma   90.00
#
_symmetry.space_group_name_H-M   'P 1'
#
loop_
_entity.id
_entity.type
_entity.pdbx_description
1 polymer ?
#
loop_
_entity_poly.entity_id
_entity_poly.type
_entity_poly.pdbx_seq_one_letter_code
_entity_poly.pdbx_strand_id
1 'polypeptide(L)'
;TLFRSNGKVISPIRSRCLAVRVPAPSIEEICHVLSGVCKKECLILPQELARKIAEQSNRNLRKALLMCEACRVQQYPFSVDQDIPETDWEVYLRETANAIVNQQTPQRLLEVRARLYELLTHCIPPEIIMKGLLSELLNNCDGQLKGEVSQMAAYYEHRLQLGSKAIYHLEAFVAKFMAIYKQFMEVG
;
A
#
# COMPACT_ATOMS: atom_id res chain seq x y z
N THR A 1 18.08 16.35 7.87
CA THR A 1 17.40 15.05 7.87
C THR A 1 15.92 15.25 7.70
N LEU A 2 15.34 14.75 6.60
CA LEU A 2 13.90 14.84 6.35
C LEU A 2 13.20 13.65 7.01
N PHE A 3 12.31 13.92 7.97
CA PHE A 3 11.47 12.90 8.59
C PHE A 3 10.06 12.99 7.99
N ARG A 4 9.50 11.84 7.57
CA ARG A 4 8.13 11.78 7.03
C ARG A 4 7.07 12.02 8.10
N SER A 5 7.37 11.72 9.36
CA SER A 5 6.52 12.03 10.50
C SER A 5 7.37 12.48 11.69
N ASN A 6 6.91 13.51 12.40
CA ASN A 6 7.62 14.04 13.56
C ASN A 6 7.46 13.17 14.82
N GLY A 7 6.56 12.18 14.82
CA GLY A 7 6.20 11.39 16.01
C GLY A 7 7.39 10.77 16.72
N LYS A 8 8.39 10.26 15.98
CA LYS A 8 9.61 9.64 16.51
C LYS A 8 10.77 10.64 16.76
N VAL A 9 10.59 11.93 16.47
CA VAL A 9 11.64 12.96 16.65
C VAL A 9 11.62 13.48 18.09
N ILE A 10 12.75 13.45 18.79
CA ILE A 10 12.89 13.93 20.18
C ILE A 10 12.72 15.45 20.31
N SER A 11 12.18 15.91 21.44
CA SER A 11 11.91 17.32 21.72
C SER A 11 13.12 18.25 21.55
N PRO A 12 14.35 17.88 21.95
CA PRO A 12 15.52 18.75 21.77
C PRO A 12 15.88 19.04 20.32
N ILE A 13 15.50 18.18 19.38
CA ILE A 13 15.69 18.42 17.94
C ILE A 13 14.58 19.35 17.44
N ARG A 14 13.32 19.10 17.85
CA ARG A 14 12.18 19.93 17.47
C ARG A 14 12.33 21.39 17.92
N SER A 15 12.96 21.64 19.07
CA SER A 15 13.17 23.00 19.59
C SER A 15 14.28 23.77 18.86
N ARG A 16 15.18 23.08 18.16
CA ARG A 16 16.36 23.66 17.48
C ARG A 16 16.21 23.72 15.96
N CYS A 17 15.13 23.19 15.41
CA CYS A 17 14.90 23.13 13.97
C CYS A 17 13.57 23.79 13.60
N LEU A 18 13.56 24.55 12.50
CA LEU A 18 12.33 25.04 11.90
C LEU A 18 11.52 23.86 11.35
N ALA A 19 10.32 23.67 11.88
CA ALA A 19 9.43 22.61 11.43
C ALA A 19 8.69 23.04 10.14
N VAL A 20 9.28 22.76 8.99
CA VAL A 20 8.63 22.97 7.68
C VAL A 20 7.80 21.74 7.31
N ARG A 21 6.47 21.87 7.33
CA ARG A 21 5.56 20.82 6.90
C ARG A 21 5.37 20.89 5.38
N VAL A 22 5.75 19.84 4.68
CA VAL A 22 5.49 19.69 3.24
C VAL A 22 4.28 18.77 3.06
N PRO A 23 3.08 19.30 2.73
CA PRO A 23 1.92 18.45 2.46
C PRO A 23 2.12 17.66 1.16
N ALA A 24 1.43 16.52 1.05
CA ALA A 24 1.34 15.84 -0.24
C ALA A 24 0.61 16.73 -1.25
N PRO A 25 1.00 16.74 -2.54
CA PRO A 25 0.33 17.55 -3.55
C PRO A 25 -1.12 17.14 -3.74
N SER A 26 -1.96 18.05 -4.23
CA SER A 26 -3.33 17.75 -4.64
C SER A 26 -3.34 16.91 -5.93
N ILE A 27 -4.48 16.28 -6.24
CA ILE A 27 -4.63 15.49 -7.47
C ILE A 27 -4.43 16.40 -8.69
N GLU A 28 -4.97 17.62 -8.66
CA GLU A 28 -4.84 18.62 -9.72
C GLU A 28 -3.39 19.07 -9.91
N GLU A 29 -2.65 19.29 -8.82
CA GLU A 29 -1.22 19.62 -8.86
C GLU A 29 -0.40 18.49 -9.49
N ILE A 30 -0.71 17.23 -9.16
CA ILE A 30 -0.05 16.07 -9.76
C ILE A 30 -0.35 16.04 -11.27
N CYS A 31 -1.60 16.22 -11.69
CA CYS A 31 -1.94 16.29 -13.11
C CYS A 31 -1.18 17.41 -13.83
N HIS A 32 -1.09 18.60 -13.23
CA HIS A 32 -0.32 19.71 -13.81
C HIS A 32 1.16 19.37 -13.97
N VAL A 33 1.78 18.73 -12.97
CA VAL A 33 3.17 18.27 -13.05
C VAL A 33 3.33 17.22 -14.14
N LEU A 34 2.45 16.22 -14.22
CA LEU A 34 2.48 15.18 -15.25
C LEU A 34 2.38 15.79 -16.66
N SER A 35 1.40 16.65 -16.89
CA SER A 35 1.27 17.36 -18.17
C SER A 35 2.49 18.23 -18.48
N GLY A 36 3.09 18.85 -17.47
CA GLY A 36 4.32 19.64 -17.61
C GLY A 36 5.53 18.80 -18.03
N VAL A 37 5.68 17.61 -17.45
CA VAL A 37 6.75 16.65 -17.82
C VAL A 37 6.52 16.12 -19.23
N CYS A 38 5.31 15.64 -19.54
CA CYS A 38 4.98 15.14 -20.87
C CYS A 38 5.16 16.20 -21.96
N LYS A 39 4.76 17.45 -21.73
CA LYS A 39 5.03 18.55 -22.67
C LYS A 39 6.52 18.76 -22.94
N LYS A 40 7.37 18.65 -21.91
CA LYS A 40 8.84 18.77 -22.06
C LYS A 40 9.46 17.58 -22.78
N GLU A 41 8.85 16.41 -22.68
CA GLU A 41 9.25 15.20 -23.40
C GLU A 41 8.60 15.08 -24.79
N CYS A 42 7.88 16.10 -25.26
CA CYS A 42 7.14 16.09 -26.53
C CYS A 42 6.07 14.97 -26.61
N LEU A 43 5.47 14.61 -25.49
CA LEU A 43 4.42 13.60 -25.37
C LEU A 43 3.04 14.26 -25.19
N ILE A 44 2.01 13.66 -25.78
CA ILE A 44 0.62 14.11 -25.64
C ILE A 44 -0.07 13.22 -24.61
N LEU A 45 -0.17 13.69 -23.36
CA LEU A 45 -0.88 12.98 -22.29
C LEU A 45 -2.35 13.43 -22.21
N PRO A 46 -3.33 12.52 -22.42
CA PRO A 46 -4.74 12.83 -22.19
C PRO A 46 -5.01 13.23 -20.73
N GLN A 47 -5.85 14.25 -20.53
CA GLN A 47 -6.20 14.76 -19.19
C GLN A 47 -6.84 13.67 -18.31
N GLU A 48 -7.67 12.81 -18.91
CA GLU A 48 -8.36 11.73 -18.21
C GLU A 48 -7.38 10.66 -17.70
N LEU A 49 -6.39 10.28 -18.52
CA LEU A 49 -5.34 9.35 -18.11
C LEU A 49 -4.47 9.96 -17.00
N ALA A 50 -4.12 11.26 -17.11
CA ALA A 50 -3.37 11.96 -16.06
C ALA A 50 -4.10 11.96 -14.71
N ARG A 51 -5.44 12.09 -14.74
CA ARG A 51 -6.28 12.03 -13.54
C ARG A 51 -6.32 10.61 -12.95
N LYS A 52 -6.50 9.58 -13.78
CA LYS A 52 -6.46 8.17 -13.35
C LYS A 52 -5.12 7.84 -12.66
N ILE A 53 -4.00 8.26 -13.26
CA ILE A 53 -2.66 8.08 -12.66
C ILE A 53 -2.55 8.83 -11.32
N ALA A 54 -3.02 10.08 -11.26
CA ALA A 54 -2.96 10.87 -10.04
C ALA A 54 -3.77 10.24 -8.89
N GLU A 55 -4.97 9.70 -9.18
CA GLU A 55 -5.81 8.98 -8.22
C GLU A 55 -5.14 7.68 -7.73
N GLN A 56 -4.64 6.84 -8.63
CA GLN A 56 -3.97 5.58 -8.27
C GLN A 56 -2.62 5.77 -7.54
N SER A 57 -1.97 6.91 -7.74
CA SER A 57 -0.70 7.22 -7.07
C SER A 57 -0.84 7.48 -5.56
N ASN A 58 -2.07 7.60 -5.03
CA ASN A 58 -2.34 7.93 -3.62
C ASN A 58 -1.59 9.19 -3.15
N ARG A 59 -1.59 10.23 -3.99
CA ARG A 59 -0.89 11.51 -3.77
C ARG A 59 0.63 11.41 -3.61
N ASN A 60 1.23 10.33 -4.11
CA ASN A 60 2.68 10.17 -4.19
C ASN A 60 3.17 10.55 -5.58
N LEU A 61 3.73 11.77 -5.71
CA LEU A 61 4.21 12.30 -6.99
C LEU A 61 5.28 11.42 -7.65
N ARG A 62 6.14 10.77 -6.86
CA ARG A 62 7.14 9.84 -7.41
C ARG A 62 6.46 8.62 -8.04
N LYS A 63 5.46 8.06 -7.36
CA LYS A 63 4.68 6.92 -7.88
C LYS A 63 3.94 7.33 -9.16
N ALA A 64 3.32 8.51 -9.18
CA ALA A 64 2.63 9.04 -10.36
C ALA A 64 3.55 9.18 -11.59
N LEU A 65 4.76 9.70 -11.42
CA LEU A 65 5.73 9.84 -12.51
C LEU A 65 6.17 8.47 -13.05
N LEU A 66 6.54 7.55 -12.16
CA LEU A 66 6.93 6.19 -12.55
C LEU A 66 5.80 5.44 -13.27
N MET A 67 4.55 5.61 -12.82
CA MET A 67 3.37 5.06 -13.49
C MET A 67 3.20 5.65 -14.89
N CYS A 68 3.35 6.97 -15.05
CA CYS A 68 3.27 7.63 -16.35
C CYS A 68 4.35 7.14 -17.33
N GLU A 69 5.58 6.97 -16.84
CA GLU A 69 6.69 6.42 -17.63
C GLU A 69 6.42 4.96 -18.03
N ALA A 70 5.94 4.14 -17.10
CA ALA A 70 5.61 2.74 -17.35
C ALA A 70 4.47 2.60 -18.37
N CYS A 71 3.43 3.43 -18.29
CA CYS A 71 2.38 3.50 -19.32
C CYS A 71 2.99 3.77 -20.71
N ARG A 72 3.92 4.73 -20.80
CA ARG A 72 4.57 5.06 -22.08
C ARG A 72 5.34 3.88 -22.66
N VAL A 73 6.08 3.14 -21.81
CA VAL A 73 6.88 1.99 -22.24
C VAL A 73 5.98 0.84 -22.71
N GLN A 74 4.84 0.64 -22.05
CA GLN A 74 3.91 -0.43 -22.40
C GLN A 74 3.15 -0.15 -23.70
N GLN A 75 2.65 1.08 -23.87
CA GLN A 75 1.89 1.46 -25.06
C GLN A 75 2.01 2.96 -25.34
N TYR A 76 2.39 3.30 -26.57
CA TYR A 76 2.34 4.65 -27.10
C TYR A 76 1.84 4.64 -28.55
N PRO A 77 0.95 5.57 -28.98
CA PRO A 77 0.39 6.73 -28.26
C PRO A 77 -0.48 6.39 -27.04
N PHE A 78 -0.57 7.30 -26.07
CA PHE A 78 -1.42 7.14 -24.89
C PHE A 78 -2.89 7.01 -25.26
N SER A 79 -3.58 6.06 -24.66
CA SER A 79 -5.04 5.91 -24.74
C SER A 79 -5.70 6.31 -23.42
N VAL A 80 -6.95 6.76 -23.48
CA VAL A 80 -7.75 7.08 -22.28
C VAL A 80 -8.02 5.85 -21.42
N ASP A 81 -8.22 4.70 -22.08
CA ASP A 81 -8.55 3.42 -21.44
C ASP A 81 -7.33 2.50 -21.29
N GLN A 82 -6.13 3.07 -21.31
CA GLN A 82 -4.92 2.32 -21.09
C GLN A 82 -4.85 1.79 -19.65
N ASP A 83 -4.51 0.52 -19.51
CA ASP A 83 -4.22 -0.07 -18.20
C ASP A 83 -2.93 0.53 -17.64
N ILE A 84 -3.02 1.00 -16.39
CA ILE A 84 -1.87 1.58 -15.69
C ILE A 84 -1.15 0.42 -15.00
N PRO A 85 0.12 0.15 -15.34
CA PRO A 85 0.85 -0.94 -14.73
C PRO A 85 1.09 -0.63 -13.25
N GLU A 86 0.69 -1.59 -12.41
CA GLU A 86 1.00 -1.57 -10.99
C GLU A 86 2.35 -2.24 -10.73
N THR A 87 2.95 -1.96 -9.58
CA THR A 87 4.21 -2.61 -9.20
C THR A 87 3.97 -4.07 -8.80
N ASP A 88 4.88 -4.97 -9.18
CA ASP A 88 4.77 -6.42 -8.95
C ASP A 88 4.39 -6.79 -7.52
N TRP A 89 4.99 -6.14 -6.52
CA TRP A 89 4.73 -6.43 -5.12
C TRP A 89 3.32 -6.02 -4.66
N GLU A 90 2.72 -4.99 -5.26
CA GLU A 90 1.33 -4.57 -4.95
C GLU A 90 0.36 -5.64 -5.46
N VAL A 91 0.56 -6.13 -6.69
CA VAL A 91 -0.23 -7.22 -7.28
C VAL A 91 -0.07 -8.50 -6.44
N TYR A 92 1.17 -8.87 -6.13
CA TYR A 92 1.46 -10.06 -5.34
C TYR A 92 0.85 -10.00 -3.93
N LEU A 93 0.86 -8.81 -3.29
CA LEU A 93 0.24 -8.59 -1.99
C LEU A 93 -1.29 -8.66 -2.06
N ARG A 94 -1.90 -8.09 -3.12
CA ARG A 94 -3.35 -8.17 -3.35
C ARG A 94 -3.82 -9.61 -3.55
N GLU A 95 -3.11 -10.38 -4.36
CA GLU A 95 -3.36 -11.82 -4.52
C GLU A 95 -3.22 -12.57 -3.19
N THR A 96 -2.24 -12.21 -2.37
CA THR A 96 -2.06 -12.79 -1.03
C THR A 96 -3.26 -12.49 -0.15
N ALA A 97 -3.75 -11.24 -0.14
CA ALA A 97 -4.96 -10.85 0.59
C ALA A 97 -6.19 -11.63 0.12
N ASN A 98 -6.37 -11.75 -1.19
CA ASN A 98 -7.47 -12.54 -1.78
C ASN A 98 -7.38 -14.02 -1.37
N ALA A 99 -6.19 -14.61 -1.36
CA ALA A 99 -5.99 -15.99 -0.91
C ALA A 99 -6.36 -16.19 0.57
N ILE A 100 -6.12 -15.18 1.43
CA ILE A 100 -6.52 -15.20 2.84
C ILE A 100 -8.04 -15.15 3.00
N VAL A 101 -8.73 -14.34 2.19
CA VAL A 101 -10.19 -14.17 2.22
C VAL A 101 -10.90 -15.40 1.64
N ASN A 102 -10.33 -16.03 0.61
CA ASN A 102 -10.93 -17.18 -0.06
C ASN A 102 -10.96 -18.45 0.81
N GLN A 103 -9.97 -18.68 1.67
CA GLN A 103 -9.89 -19.92 2.45
C GLN A 103 -9.20 -19.73 3.81
N GLN A 104 -9.89 -20.14 4.89
CA GLN A 104 -9.39 -20.08 6.27
C GLN A 104 -9.03 -21.48 6.79
N THR A 105 -7.99 -22.10 6.22
CA THR A 105 -7.45 -23.39 6.66
C THR A 105 -5.97 -23.28 7.07
N PRO A 106 -5.47 -24.18 7.95
CA PRO A 106 -4.05 -24.19 8.32
C PRO A 106 -3.10 -24.40 7.14
N GLN A 107 -3.53 -25.17 6.13
CA GLN A 107 -2.78 -25.37 4.89
C GLN A 107 -2.63 -24.04 4.12
N ARG A 108 -3.73 -23.28 3.97
CA ARG A 108 -3.68 -21.97 3.33
C ARG A 108 -2.79 -20.99 4.10
N LEU A 109 -2.82 -21.02 5.44
CA LEU A 109 -1.94 -20.19 6.26
C LEU A 109 -0.46 -20.48 5.99
N LEU A 110 -0.08 -21.75 5.78
CA LEU A 110 1.29 -22.14 5.44
C LEU A 110 1.72 -21.60 4.06
N GLU A 111 0.82 -21.63 3.08
CA GLU A 111 1.06 -21.01 1.77
C GLU A 111 1.22 -19.49 1.89
N VAL A 112 0.34 -18.82 2.64
CA VAL A 112 0.43 -17.37 2.87
C VAL A 112 1.72 -17.01 3.60
N ARG A 113 2.18 -17.83 4.54
CA ARG A 113 3.48 -17.66 5.19
C ARG A 113 4.62 -17.67 4.17
N ALA A 114 4.61 -18.58 3.19
CA ALA A 114 5.62 -18.60 2.13
C ALA A 114 5.57 -17.31 1.28
N ARG A 115 4.37 -16.83 0.93
CA ARG A 115 4.20 -15.54 0.22
C ARG A 115 4.73 -14.35 1.01
N LEU A 116 4.48 -14.31 2.32
CA LEU A 116 5.03 -13.28 3.20
C LEU A 116 6.56 -13.33 3.27
N TYR A 117 7.16 -14.53 3.25
CA TYR A 117 8.61 -14.66 3.16
C TYR A 117 9.18 -14.10 1.85
N GLU A 118 8.52 -14.35 0.73
CA GLU A 118 8.94 -13.83 -0.57
C GLU A 118 8.96 -12.30 -0.57
N LEU A 119 7.90 -11.66 -0.07
CA LEU A 119 7.83 -10.20 0.09
C LEU A 119 8.95 -9.64 0.99
N LEU A 120 9.22 -10.31 2.12
CA LEU A 120 10.30 -9.91 3.02
C LEU A 120 11.69 -10.11 2.40
N THR A 121 11.87 -11.15 1.59
CA THR A 121 13.13 -11.44 0.89
C THR A 121 13.44 -10.38 -0.17
N HIS A 122 12.40 -9.83 -0.82
CA HIS A 122 12.50 -8.69 -1.72
C HIS A 122 12.69 -7.34 -1.01
N CYS A 123 13.04 -7.33 0.28
CA CYS A 123 13.34 -6.15 1.07
C CYS A 123 12.18 -5.14 1.18
N ILE A 124 10.94 -5.62 1.10
CA ILE A 124 9.77 -4.78 1.30
C ILE A 124 9.59 -4.58 2.81
N PRO A 125 9.51 -3.33 3.31
CA PRO A 125 9.38 -3.09 4.74
C PRO A 125 8.11 -3.74 5.29
N PRO A 126 8.17 -4.42 6.45
CA PRO A 126 7.01 -5.12 7.00
C PRO A 126 5.83 -4.20 7.32
N GLU A 127 6.09 -2.93 7.64
CA GLU A 127 5.05 -1.90 7.82
C GLU A 127 4.22 -1.68 6.55
N ILE A 128 4.87 -1.75 5.38
CA ILE A 128 4.20 -1.58 4.09
C ILE A 128 3.36 -2.81 3.78
N ILE A 129 3.90 -4.01 4.04
CA ILE A 129 3.17 -5.27 3.91
C ILE A 129 1.92 -5.25 4.79
N MET A 130 2.05 -4.88 6.07
CA MET A 130 0.92 -4.82 7.01
C MET A 130 -0.16 -3.83 6.56
N LYS A 131 0.23 -2.62 6.13
CA LYS A 131 -0.73 -1.60 5.68
C LYS A 131 -1.42 -1.99 4.38
N GLY A 132 -0.68 -2.54 3.42
CA GLY A 132 -1.26 -3.00 2.15
C GLY A 132 -2.20 -4.18 2.36
N LEU A 133 -1.80 -5.16 3.18
CA LEU A 133 -2.65 -6.31 3.51
C LEU A 133 -3.92 -5.85 4.23
N LEU A 134 -3.82 -4.96 5.22
CA LEU A 134 -4.97 -4.39 5.90
C LEU A 134 -5.93 -3.70 4.93
N SER A 135 -5.41 -2.86 4.02
CA SER A 135 -6.25 -2.13 3.05
C SER A 135 -7.06 -3.09 2.18
N GLU A 136 -6.43 -4.14 1.67
CA GLU A 136 -7.10 -5.14 0.82
C GLU A 136 -8.07 -6.02 1.60
N LEU A 137 -7.73 -6.39 2.84
CA LEU A 137 -8.66 -7.14 3.70
C LEU A 137 -9.88 -6.31 4.09
N LEU A 138 -9.72 -5.02 4.39
CA LEU A 138 -10.84 -4.11 4.72
C LEU A 138 -11.78 -3.86 3.54
N ASN A 139 -11.30 -3.99 2.30
CA ASN A 139 -12.16 -3.92 1.10
C ASN A 139 -13.12 -5.11 1.01
N ASN A 140 -12.74 -6.26 1.59
CA ASN A 140 -13.52 -7.50 1.55
C ASN A 140 -14.32 -7.79 2.83
N CYS A 141 -14.18 -6.97 3.88
CA CYS A 141 -14.87 -7.15 5.16
C CYS A 141 -16.12 -6.28 5.30
N ASP A 142 -17.12 -6.76 6.05
CA ASP A 142 -18.28 -5.96 6.44
C ASP A 142 -17.91 -4.89 7.49
N GLY A 143 -18.68 -3.79 7.54
CA GLY A 143 -18.38 -2.60 8.34
C GLY A 143 -18.20 -2.86 9.84
N GLN A 144 -18.90 -3.84 10.40
CA GLN A 144 -18.76 -4.25 11.80
C GLN A 144 -17.39 -4.89 12.07
N LEU A 145 -16.89 -5.70 11.13
CA LEU A 145 -15.61 -6.39 11.23
C LEU A 145 -14.42 -5.45 10.99
N LYS A 146 -14.60 -4.38 10.19
CA LYS A 146 -13.53 -3.41 9.88
C LYS A 146 -12.92 -2.78 11.14
N GLY A 147 -13.72 -2.51 12.17
CA GLY A 147 -13.24 -1.94 13.42
C GLY A 147 -12.28 -2.87 14.15
N GLU A 148 -12.66 -4.13 14.33
CA GLU A 148 -11.84 -5.14 15.02
C GLU A 148 -10.55 -5.45 14.24
N VAL A 149 -10.66 -5.64 12.91
CA VAL A 149 -9.49 -5.91 12.05
C VAL A 149 -8.50 -4.75 12.07
N SER A 150 -8.98 -3.51 12.08
CA SER A 150 -8.12 -2.32 12.17
C SER A 150 -7.38 -2.24 13.51
N GLN A 151 -8.07 -2.51 14.62
CA GLN A 151 -7.45 -2.55 15.95
C GLN A 151 -6.38 -3.63 16.04
N MET A 152 -6.66 -4.82 15.49
CA MET A 152 -5.69 -5.90 15.44
C MET A 152 -4.47 -5.58 14.60
N ALA A 153 -4.66 -5.00 13.42
CA ALA A 153 -3.53 -4.60 12.58
C ALA A 153 -2.64 -3.59 13.30
N ALA A 154 -3.22 -2.60 13.99
CA ALA A 154 -2.47 -1.66 14.82
C ALA A 154 -1.71 -2.37 15.96
N TYR A 155 -2.34 -3.34 16.63
CA TYR A 155 -1.72 -4.11 17.71
C TYR A 155 -0.53 -4.94 17.22
N TYR A 156 -0.69 -5.69 16.12
CA TYR A 156 0.39 -6.51 15.57
C TYR A 156 1.49 -5.68 14.91
N GLU A 157 1.17 -4.54 14.28
CA GLU A 157 2.17 -3.59 13.76
C GLU A 157 3.02 -3.03 14.90
N HIS A 158 2.40 -2.62 16.02
CA HIS A 158 3.16 -2.13 17.17
C HIS A 158 4.14 -3.19 17.71
N ARG A 159 3.69 -4.45 17.82
CA ARG A 159 4.57 -5.55 18.25
C ARG A 159 5.66 -5.86 17.25
N LEU A 160 5.40 -5.69 15.95
CA LEU A 160 6.38 -5.83 14.89
C LEU A 160 7.54 -4.85 15.06
N GLN A 161 7.28 -3.61 15.49
CA GLN A 161 8.32 -2.61 15.77
C GLN A 161 9.21 -2.96 16.96
N LEU A 162 8.70 -3.74 17.92
CA LEU A 162 9.42 -4.15 19.13
C LEU A 162 10.15 -5.50 18.96
N GLY A 163 9.74 -6.30 17.98
CA GLY A 163 10.26 -7.63 17.71
C GLY A 163 11.44 -7.63 16.74
N SER A 164 12.20 -8.74 16.74
CA SER A 164 13.32 -8.95 15.81
C SER A 164 12.92 -9.69 14.52
N LYS A 165 11.87 -10.52 14.58
CA LYS A 165 11.43 -11.37 13.45
C LYS A 165 10.04 -10.95 12.97
N ALA A 166 10.01 -10.09 11.95
CA ALA A 166 8.78 -9.54 11.37
C ALA A 166 7.76 -10.61 10.95
N ILE A 167 8.22 -11.73 10.40
CA ILE A 167 7.36 -12.81 9.92
C ILE A 167 6.44 -13.39 11.00
N TYR A 168 6.88 -13.48 12.26
CA TYR A 168 6.05 -14.01 13.34
C TYR A 168 4.85 -13.11 13.63
N HIS A 169 5.04 -11.79 13.51
CA HIS A 169 3.97 -10.82 13.75
C HIS A 169 3.01 -10.75 12.57
N LEU A 170 3.52 -10.82 11.34
CA LEU A 170 2.69 -10.85 10.12
C LEU A 170 1.84 -12.13 10.07
N GLU A 171 2.44 -13.30 10.29
CA GLU A 171 1.72 -14.58 10.33
C GLU A 171 0.68 -14.61 11.46
N ALA A 172 1.02 -14.10 12.65
CA ALA A 172 0.08 -14.04 13.75
C ALA A 172 -1.12 -13.13 13.45
N PHE A 173 -0.90 -12.00 12.76
CA PHE A 173 -1.99 -11.15 12.28
C PHE A 173 -2.90 -11.90 11.30
N VAL A 174 -2.32 -12.56 10.29
CA VAL A 174 -3.09 -13.35 9.30
C VAL A 174 -3.88 -14.47 9.98
N ALA A 175 -3.25 -15.24 10.87
CA ALA A 175 -3.90 -16.33 11.58
C ALA A 175 -5.08 -15.83 12.43
N LYS A 176 -4.90 -14.71 13.14
CA LYS A 176 -5.97 -14.11 13.94
C LYS A 176 -7.09 -13.56 13.06
N PHE A 177 -6.76 -12.94 11.92
CA PHE A 177 -7.75 -12.50 10.93
C PHE A 177 -8.56 -13.68 10.40
N MET A 178 -7.90 -14.77 9.96
CA MET A 178 -8.57 -15.96 9.44
C MET A 178 -9.53 -16.57 10.47
N ALA A 179 -9.14 -16.61 11.75
CA ALA A 179 -9.99 -17.14 12.81
C ALA A 179 -11.28 -16.32 12.99
N ILE A 180 -11.17 -14.98 13.03
CA ILE A 180 -12.33 -14.10 13.22
C ILE A 180 -13.20 -14.08 11.96
N TYR A 181 -12.58 -13.96 10.78
CA TYR A 181 -13.29 -13.93 9.51
C TYR A 181 -14.11 -15.21 9.30
N LYS A 182 -13.54 -16.37 9.64
CA LYS A 182 -14.25 -17.66 9.59
C LYS A 182 -15.43 -17.70 10.56
N GLN A 183 -15.23 -17.28 11.81
CA GLN A 183 -16.32 -17.21 12.80
C GLN A 183 -17.45 -16.29 12.34
N PHE A 184 -17.12 -15.14 11.75
CA PHE A 184 -18.11 -14.22 11.22
C PHE A 184 -18.92 -14.82 10.07
N MET A 185 -18.25 -15.52 9.13
CA MET A 185 -18.94 -16.18 8.01
C MET A 185 -19.74 -17.44 8.41
N GLU A 186 -19.44 -18.07 9.56
CA GLU A 186 -20.21 -19.20 10.07
C GLU A 186 -21.45 -18.77 10.88
N VAL A 187 -21.44 -17.55 11.42
CA VAL A 187 -22.52 -17.00 12.26
C VAL A 187 -23.52 -16.15 11.45
N GLY A 188 -23.08 -15.56 10.33
CA GLY A 188 -23.94 -14.83 9.38
C GLY A 188 -24.51 -15.74 8.29
#